data_AF-A0A4U9I5X1-F1
#
_entry.id   AF-A0A4U9I5X1-F1
#
_cell.length_a   1.000
_cell.length_b   1.000
_cell.length_c   1.000
_cell.angle_alpha   90.00
_cell.angle_beta   90.00
_cell.angle_gamma   90.00
#
_symmetry.space_group_name_H-M   'P 1'
#
loop_
_entity.id
_entity.type
_entity.pdbx_description
1 polymer ?
#
loop_
_entity_poly.entity_id
_entity_poly.type
_entity_poly.pdbx_seq_one_letter_code
_entity_poly.pdbx_strand_id
1 'polypeptide(L)'
;MTITPQQLIALLPLLIVGLTVVVVMLSIAWRRNHFLNATLAVLGLNAALVSLWFVGQAGAMDVTPLMRVDGFAMLYTGLVLLASLATCTFAYPWLEGYNDNREEFYLLVLIAALGGILLANANHLAALFLGIELISLPLFGLIGYAFRQKRSLEASIKYTILSAAASSFLLFGIALIYAQSGNLSFEALGKSLGDGMLHEPLLLAGLGMMIVGLGFKTLSGAVPPVDARRLPGCSGAGLHLPGDSEQNRYLRCGDASVPVRTGRRERSGSCGSGYHCLRLHHLR
;
A
#
# COMPACT_ATOMS: atom_id res chain seq x y z
N MET A 1 21.25 -11.35 26.08
CA MET A 1 19.84 -11.00 26.37
C MET A 1 18.97 -12.12 25.84
N THR A 2 18.25 -12.81 26.72
CA THR A 2 17.35 -13.91 26.36
C THR A 2 15.93 -13.40 26.35
N ILE A 3 15.17 -13.70 25.30
CA ILE A 3 13.74 -13.34 25.22
C ILE A 3 12.97 -14.18 26.23
N THR A 4 12.29 -13.53 27.17
CA THR A 4 11.43 -14.22 28.15
C THR A 4 10.10 -14.62 27.51
N PRO A 5 9.38 -15.62 28.07
CA PRO A 5 8.05 -15.99 27.57
C PRO A 5 7.06 -14.82 27.52
N GLN A 6 7.17 -13.87 28.45
CA GLN A 6 6.35 -12.66 28.49
C GLN A 6 6.64 -11.73 27.32
N GLN A 7 7.91 -11.57 26.95
CA GLN A 7 8.32 -10.79 25.78
C GLN A 7 7.87 -11.45 24.47
N LEU A 8 7.79 -12.78 24.44
CA LEU A 8 7.21 -13.51 23.32
C LEU A 8 5.71 -13.23 23.20
N ILE A 9 4.99 -13.13 24.33
CA ILE A 9 3.58 -12.75 24.35
C ILE A 9 3.39 -11.34 23.79
N ALA A 10 4.23 -10.39 24.17
CA ALA A 10 4.18 -9.02 23.66
C ALA A 10 4.43 -8.93 22.14
N LEU A 11 5.21 -9.86 21.57
CA LEU A 11 5.49 -9.94 20.12
C LEU A 11 4.48 -10.78 19.32
N LEU A 12 3.43 -11.35 19.95
CA LEU A 12 2.45 -12.21 19.27
C LEU A 12 1.91 -11.64 17.94
N PRO A 13 1.42 -10.38 17.88
CA PRO A 13 0.82 -9.87 16.63
C PRO A 13 1.85 -9.84 15.49
N LEU A 14 3.10 -9.46 15.79
CA LEU A 14 4.19 -9.44 14.82
C LEU A 14 4.55 -10.85 14.35
N LEU A 15 4.60 -11.82 15.26
CA LEU A 15 4.90 -13.21 14.94
C LEU A 15 3.80 -13.88 14.12
N ILE A 16 2.53 -13.63 14.46
CA ILE A 16 1.39 -14.17 13.71
C ILE A 16 1.39 -13.61 12.28
N VAL A 17 1.59 -12.30 12.11
CA VAL A 17 1.66 -11.71 10.76
C VAL A 17 2.90 -12.21 9.99
N GLY A 18 4.05 -12.32 10.64
CA GLY A 18 5.24 -12.90 10.01
C GLY A 18 5.04 -14.35 9.56
N LEU A 19 4.40 -15.16 10.40
CA LEU A 19 4.05 -16.54 10.07
C LEU A 19 3.05 -16.59 8.91
N THR A 20 2.05 -15.72 8.89
CA THR A 20 1.04 -15.71 7.81
C THR A 20 1.64 -15.26 6.48
N VAL A 21 2.60 -14.33 6.47
CA VAL A 21 3.39 -13.99 5.27
C VAL A 21 4.07 -15.24 4.71
N VAL A 22 4.79 -16.00 5.55
CA VAL A 22 5.51 -17.21 5.11
C VAL A 22 4.53 -18.29 4.63
N VAL A 23 3.45 -18.53 5.37
CA VAL A 23 2.42 -19.52 5.00
C VAL A 23 1.74 -19.17 3.69
N VAL A 24 1.37 -17.89 3.48
CA VAL A 24 0.76 -17.44 2.22
C VAL A 24 1.79 -17.53 1.09
N MET A 25 3.05 -17.15 1.30
CA MET A 25 4.11 -17.29 0.29
C MET A 25 4.29 -18.75 -0.15
N LEU A 26 4.35 -19.68 0.80
CA LEU A 26 4.46 -21.11 0.52
C LEU A 26 3.20 -21.66 -0.17
N SER A 27 2.02 -21.19 0.25
CA SER A 27 0.74 -21.55 -0.38
C SER A 27 0.71 -21.10 -1.84
N ILE A 28 1.16 -19.87 -2.15
CA ILE A 28 1.28 -19.37 -3.52
C ILE A 28 2.25 -20.23 -4.35
N ALA A 29 3.41 -20.59 -3.78
CA ALA A 29 4.41 -21.41 -4.45
C ALA A 29 3.91 -22.84 -4.74
N TRP A 30 3.10 -23.42 -3.84
CA TRP A 30 2.58 -24.77 -3.98
C TRP A 30 1.33 -24.84 -4.85
N ARG A 31 0.32 -23.99 -4.58
CA ARG A 31 -0.97 -24.00 -5.28
C ARG A 31 -1.54 -22.59 -5.38
N ARG A 32 -1.54 -22.04 -6.59
CA ARG A 32 -2.11 -20.72 -6.90
C ARG A 32 -3.63 -20.75 -6.92
N ASN A 33 -4.23 -20.68 -5.72
CA ASN A 33 -5.66 -20.54 -5.54
C ASN A 33 -5.99 -19.24 -4.82
N HIS A 34 -6.66 -18.34 -5.53
CA HIS A 34 -7.07 -17.03 -5.05
C HIS A 34 -7.88 -17.09 -3.75
N PHE A 35 -8.89 -17.96 -3.68
CA PHE A 35 -9.77 -18.08 -2.50
C PHE A 35 -9.01 -18.55 -1.26
N LEU A 36 -8.10 -19.52 -1.42
CA LEU A 36 -7.29 -20.06 -0.33
C LEU A 36 -6.37 -18.97 0.25
N ASN A 37 -5.64 -18.26 -0.62
CA ASN A 37 -4.68 -17.25 -0.19
C ASN A 37 -5.37 -16.03 0.44
N ALA A 38 -6.52 -15.60 -0.08
CA ALA A 38 -7.32 -14.55 0.53
C ALA A 38 -7.83 -14.96 1.92
N THR A 39 -8.34 -16.19 2.05
CA THR A 39 -8.85 -16.71 3.33
C THR A 39 -7.72 -16.84 4.35
N LEU A 40 -6.55 -17.36 3.96
CA LEU A 40 -5.37 -17.45 4.82
C LEU A 40 -4.91 -16.07 5.31
N ALA A 41 -4.88 -15.06 4.44
CA ALA A 41 -4.51 -13.70 4.81
C ALA A 41 -5.50 -13.10 5.83
N VAL A 42 -6.81 -13.23 5.58
CA VAL A 42 -7.86 -12.71 6.47
C VAL A 42 -7.86 -13.45 7.82
N LEU A 43 -7.72 -14.78 7.82
CA LEU A 43 -7.61 -15.56 9.07
C LEU A 43 -6.37 -15.15 9.87
N GLY A 44 -5.24 -14.95 9.20
CA GLY A 44 -4.01 -14.47 9.81
C GLY A 44 -4.15 -13.10 10.47
N LEU A 45 -4.77 -12.14 9.76
CA LEU A 45 -5.02 -10.79 10.29
C LEU A 45 -6.00 -10.82 11.47
N ASN A 46 -7.06 -11.64 11.42
CA ASN A 46 -7.98 -11.81 12.54
C ASN A 46 -7.30 -12.44 13.75
N ALA A 47 -6.46 -13.46 13.56
CA ALA A 47 -5.68 -14.07 14.62
C ALA A 47 -4.74 -13.04 15.28
N ALA A 48 -4.08 -12.18 14.49
CA ALA A 48 -3.26 -11.09 15.01
C ALA A 48 -4.10 -10.05 15.78
N LEU A 49 -5.32 -9.75 15.33
CA LEU A 49 -6.23 -8.84 16.03
C LEU A 49 -6.67 -9.40 17.38
N VAL A 50 -7.04 -10.68 17.43
CA VAL A 50 -7.36 -11.38 18.69
C VAL A 50 -6.15 -11.45 19.61
N SER A 51 -4.93 -11.56 19.04
CA SER A 51 -3.70 -11.60 19.83
C SER A 51 -3.46 -10.34 20.66
N LEU A 52 -3.97 -9.18 20.23
CA LEU A 52 -3.87 -7.93 20.99
C LEU A 52 -4.56 -8.00 22.35
N TRP A 53 -5.63 -8.81 22.48
CA TRP A 53 -6.27 -9.05 23.76
C TRP A 53 -5.31 -9.69 24.77
N PHE A 54 -4.52 -10.67 24.32
CA PHE A 54 -3.52 -11.34 25.17
C PHE A 54 -2.35 -10.41 25.51
N VAL A 55 -1.92 -9.56 24.56
CA VAL A 55 -0.90 -8.52 24.82
C VAL A 55 -1.38 -7.56 25.90
N GLY A 56 -2.64 -7.14 25.86
CA GLY A 56 -3.22 -6.26 26.88
C GLY A 56 -3.19 -6.82 28.30
N GLN A 57 -3.23 -8.14 28.45
CA GLN A 57 -3.11 -8.81 29.77
C GLN A 57 -1.67 -8.90 30.27
N ALA A 58 -0.68 -8.94 29.37
CA ALA A 58 0.74 -9.04 29.72
C ALA A 58 1.31 -7.72 30.28
N GLY A 59 0.66 -6.59 30.00
CA GLY A 59 1.08 -5.26 30.44
C GLY A 59 2.17 -4.64 29.56
N ALA A 60 2.45 -3.36 29.77
CA ALA A 60 3.44 -2.62 29.00
C ALA A 60 4.87 -3.05 29.37
N MET A 61 5.68 -3.38 28.36
CA MET A 61 7.06 -3.83 28.56
C MET A 61 7.96 -3.54 27.37
N ASP A 62 9.27 -3.40 27.65
CA ASP A 62 10.30 -3.34 26.63
C ASP A 62 10.74 -4.77 26.25
N VAL A 63 10.54 -5.13 24.99
CA VAL A 63 10.90 -6.46 24.47
C VAL A 63 12.39 -6.50 24.16
N THR A 64 12.86 -5.47 23.46
CA THR A 64 14.27 -5.25 23.12
C THR A 64 14.57 -3.77 23.25
N PRO A 65 15.84 -3.34 23.24
CA PRO A 65 16.17 -1.90 23.17
C PRO A 65 15.57 -1.20 21.94
N LEU A 66 15.15 -1.98 20.93
CA LEU A 66 14.56 -1.47 19.70
C LEU A 66 13.03 -1.34 19.76
N MET A 67 12.36 -2.09 20.63
CA MET A 67 10.90 -2.22 20.62
C MET A 67 10.29 -2.14 22.01
N ARG A 68 9.30 -1.26 22.14
CA ARG A 68 8.49 -1.07 23.35
C ARG A 68 7.04 -1.34 23.00
N VAL A 69 6.40 -2.18 23.81
CA VAL A 69 4.98 -2.53 23.65
C VAL A 69 4.21 -1.89 24.78
N ASP A 70 3.34 -0.93 24.45
CA ASP A 70 2.50 -0.20 25.39
C ASP A 70 1.08 0.03 24.83
N GLY A 71 0.25 0.78 25.56
CA GLY A 71 -1.11 1.10 25.13
C GLY A 71 -1.18 1.85 23.80
N PHE A 72 -0.18 2.68 23.51
CA PHE A 72 -0.08 3.40 22.24
C PHE A 72 0.22 2.42 21.11
N ALA A 73 1.24 1.57 21.26
CA ALA A 73 1.60 0.58 20.27
C ALA A 73 0.44 -0.39 19.98
N MET A 74 -0.33 -0.79 21.00
CA MET A 74 -1.53 -1.62 20.83
C MET A 74 -2.61 -0.94 19.97
N LEU A 75 -2.89 0.35 20.23
CA LEU A 75 -3.87 1.11 19.45
C LEU A 75 -3.49 1.17 17.96
N TYR A 76 -2.26 1.59 17.66
CA TYR A 76 -1.80 1.73 16.27
C TYR A 76 -1.65 0.37 15.57
N THR A 77 -1.21 -0.67 16.28
CA THR A 77 -1.21 -2.03 15.76
C THR A 77 -2.62 -2.48 15.38
N GLY A 78 -3.61 -2.21 16.23
CA GLY A 78 -5.02 -2.48 15.95
C GLY A 78 -5.53 -1.75 14.71
N LEU A 79 -5.21 -0.45 14.58
CA LEU A 79 -5.59 0.34 13.40
C LEU A 79 -4.95 -0.19 12.10
N VAL A 80 -3.67 -0.55 12.14
CA VAL A 80 -2.97 -1.14 10.99
C VAL A 80 -3.62 -2.47 10.59
N LEU A 81 -3.89 -3.36 11.55
CA LEU A 81 -4.53 -4.64 11.28
C LEU A 81 -5.94 -4.48 10.69
N LEU A 82 -6.75 -3.56 11.21
CA LEU A 82 -8.07 -3.25 10.68
C LEU A 82 -8.00 -2.68 9.25
N ALA A 83 -7.06 -1.76 9.00
CA ALA A 83 -6.85 -1.19 7.67
C ALA A 83 -6.41 -2.27 6.66
N SER A 84 -5.49 -3.16 7.04
CA SER A 84 -5.06 -4.28 6.20
C SER A 84 -6.19 -5.27 5.94
N LEU A 85 -7.02 -5.57 6.95
CA LEU A 85 -8.18 -6.46 6.79
C LEU A 85 -9.19 -5.85 5.81
N ALA A 86 -9.54 -4.57 5.98
CA ALA A 86 -10.41 -3.84 5.06
C ALA A 86 -9.84 -3.79 3.63
N THR A 87 -8.53 -3.60 3.50
CA THR A 87 -7.85 -3.60 2.20
C THR A 87 -7.98 -4.95 1.50
N CYS A 88 -7.76 -6.06 2.22
CA CYS A 88 -7.91 -7.40 1.68
C CYS A 88 -9.35 -7.72 1.26
N THR A 89 -10.35 -7.30 2.05
CA THR A 89 -11.77 -7.58 1.75
C THR A 89 -12.27 -6.75 0.56
N PHE A 90 -11.86 -5.49 0.44
CA PHE A 90 -12.21 -4.66 -0.73
C PHE A 90 -11.44 -5.05 -1.99
N ALA A 91 -10.22 -5.54 -1.86
CA ALA A 91 -9.43 -5.99 -3.00
C ALA A 91 -9.96 -7.29 -3.61
N TYR A 92 -10.66 -8.14 -2.84
CA TYR A 92 -11.12 -9.45 -3.33
C TYR A 92 -12.01 -9.36 -4.58
N PRO A 93 -13.13 -8.60 -4.60
CA PRO A 93 -13.96 -8.48 -5.80
C PRO A 93 -13.24 -7.78 -6.96
N TRP A 94 -12.30 -6.86 -6.65
CA TRP A 94 -11.51 -6.17 -7.67
C TRP A 94 -10.52 -7.11 -8.35
N LEU A 95 -9.84 -7.96 -7.58
CA LEU A 95 -8.90 -8.96 -8.08
C LEU A 95 -9.59 -10.09 -8.84
N GLU A 96 -10.83 -10.43 -8.51
CA GLU A 96 -11.59 -11.45 -9.23
C GLU A 96 -11.79 -11.10 -10.72
N GLY A 97 -11.92 -9.81 -11.03
CA GLY A 97 -11.96 -9.26 -12.38
C GLY A 97 -10.58 -9.05 -13.04
N TYR A 98 -9.49 -9.30 -12.32
CA TYR A 98 -8.12 -9.13 -12.83
C TYR A 98 -7.62 -10.41 -13.51
N ASN A 99 -7.08 -10.28 -14.72
CA ASN A 99 -6.72 -11.42 -15.58
C ASN A 99 -5.33 -12.03 -15.29
N ASP A 100 -4.49 -11.33 -14.51
CA ASP A 100 -3.16 -11.81 -14.14
C ASP A 100 -3.17 -12.43 -12.74
N ASN A 101 -2.00 -12.80 -12.22
CA ASN A 101 -1.86 -13.35 -10.87
C ASN A 101 -2.43 -12.40 -9.81
N ARG A 102 -3.13 -12.97 -8.83
CA ARG A 102 -3.97 -12.22 -7.87
C ARG A 102 -3.46 -12.37 -6.45
N GLU A 103 -2.65 -13.40 -6.21
CA GLU A 103 -2.31 -13.87 -4.89
C GLU A 103 -1.20 -13.02 -4.25
N GLU A 104 -0.30 -12.47 -5.08
CA GLU A 104 0.81 -11.63 -4.63
C GLU A 104 0.32 -10.34 -3.97
N PHE A 105 -0.87 -9.86 -4.33
CA PHE A 105 -1.49 -8.69 -3.70
C PHE A 105 -1.59 -8.87 -2.18
N TYR A 106 -2.11 -10.02 -1.72
CA TYR A 106 -2.26 -10.30 -0.29
C TYR A 106 -0.91 -10.42 0.41
N LEU A 107 0.10 -10.99 -0.26
CA LEU A 107 1.45 -11.07 0.28
C LEU A 107 2.03 -9.68 0.52
N LEU A 108 1.90 -8.77 -0.45
CA LEU A 108 2.39 -7.39 -0.32
C LEU A 108 1.67 -6.63 0.80
N VAL A 109 0.36 -6.79 0.94
CA VAL A 109 -0.41 -6.18 2.04
C VAL A 109 0.04 -6.70 3.40
N LEU A 110 0.28 -8.02 3.54
CA LEU A 110 0.74 -8.61 4.80
C LEU A 110 2.16 -8.15 5.18
N ILE A 111 3.08 -8.01 4.20
CA ILE A 111 4.43 -7.48 4.47
C ILE A 111 4.35 -6.00 4.89
N ALA A 112 3.50 -5.19 4.24
CA ALA A 112 3.30 -3.80 4.63
C ALA A 112 2.68 -3.70 6.03
N ALA A 113 1.73 -4.58 6.37
CA ALA A 113 1.16 -4.67 7.71
C ALA A 113 2.23 -4.98 8.75
N LEU A 114 3.12 -5.95 8.49
CA LEU A 114 4.24 -6.27 9.36
C LEU A 114 5.14 -5.05 9.62
N GLY A 115 5.47 -4.29 8.58
CA GLY A 115 6.20 -3.03 8.71
C GLY A 115 5.46 -1.98 9.55
N GLY A 116 4.14 -1.88 9.38
CA GLY A 116 3.28 -1.00 10.19
C GLY A 116 3.27 -1.37 11.67
N ILE A 117 3.21 -2.66 11.99
CA ILE A 117 3.30 -3.15 13.38
C ILE A 117 4.69 -2.86 13.95
N LEU A 118 5.76 -3.12 13.19
CA LEU A 118 7.11 -2.78 13.61
C LEU A 118 7.24 -1.28 13.93
N LEU A 119 6.70 -0.41 13.06
CA LEU A 119 6.73 1.03 13.25
C LEU A 119 5.94 1.47 14.49
N ALA A 120 4.78 0.87 14.75
CA ALA A 120 3.96 1.15 15.93
C ALA A 120 4.65 0.79 17.26
N ASN A 121 5.54 -0.20 17.24
CA ASN A 121 6.28 -0.66 18.42
C ASN A 121 7.73 -0.13 18.47
N ALA A 122 8.15 0.72 17.53
CA ALA A 122 9.53 1.17 17.40
C ALA A 122 9.90 2.17 18.51
N ASN A 123 10.95 1.86 19.28
CA ASN A 123 11.53 2.75 20.30
C ASN A 123 12.97 3.20 19.98
N HIS A 124 13.40 2.97 18.74
CA HIS A 124 14.77 3.21 18.30
C HIS A 124 14.79 3.67 16.83
N LEU A 125 15.71 4.57 16.46
CA LEU A 125 15.79 5.12 15.10
C LEU A 125 15.95 4.04 14.03
N ALA A 126 16.73 2.99 14.32
CA ALA A 126 16.88 1.85 13.42
C ALA A 126 15.56 1.08 13.19
N ALA A 127 14.77 0.85 14.25
CA ALA A 127 13.48 0.18 14.14
C ALA A 127 12.46 1.05 13.37
N LEU A 128 12.49 2.37 13.58
CA LEU A 128 11.70 3.33 12.81
C LEU A 128 12.05 3.29 11.32
N PHE A 129 13.34 3.32 10.97
CA PHE A 129 13.79 3.23 9.58
C PHE A 129 13.32 1.91 8.94
N LEU A 130 13.55 0.78 9.59
CA LEU A 130 13.15 -0.53 9.10
C LEU A 130 11.62 -0.66 8.94
N GLY A 131 10.84 -0.17 9.90
CA GLY A 131 9.38 -0.17 9.81
C GLY A 131 8.87 0.61 8.60
N ILE A 132 9.44 1.79 8.36
CA ILE A 132 9.09 2.64 7.21
C ILE A 132 9.46 1.98 5.88
N GLU A 133 10.64 1.35 5.78
CA GLU A 133 11.06 0.66 4.55
C GLU A 133 10.21 -0.60 4.28
N LEU A 134 9.86 -1.35 5.33
CA LEU A 134 8.97 -2.52 5.20
C LEU A 134 7.55 -2.13 4.76
N ILE A 135 7.07 -0.93 5.09
CA ILE A 135 5.82 -0.41 4.52
C ILE A 135 6.05 0.01 3.05
N SER A 136 7.17 0.67 2.76
CA SER A 136 7.41 1.29 1.45
C SER A 136 7.65 0.27 0.32
N LEU A 137 8.45 -0.77 0.55
CA LEU A 137 8.82 -1.75 -0.47
C LEU A 137 7.59 -2.49 -1.06
N PRO A 138 6.64 -3.01 -0.27
CA PRO A 138 5.44 -3.64 -0.81
C PRO A 138 4.51 -2.63 -1.48
N LEU A 139 4.48 -1.38 -1.02
CA LEU A 139 3.70 -0.31 -1.65
C LEU A 139 4.16 -0.04 -3.08
N PHE A 140 5.46 -0.15 -3.39
CA PHE A 140 5.97 -0.01 -4.76
C PHE A 140 5.32 -1.02 -5.70
N GLY A 141 5.19 -2.27 -5.24
CA GLY A 141 4.51 -3.35 -5.96
C GLY A 141 3.00 -3.15 -6.03
N LEU A 142 2.36 -2.68 -4.95
CA LEU A 142 0.90 -2.45 -4.93
C LEU A 142 0.48 -1.32 -5.88
N ILE A 143 1.25 -0.22 -5.97
CA ILE A 143 0.98 0.88 -6.92
C ILE A 143 1.17 0.42 -8.36
N GLY A 144 2.18 -0.42 -8.58
CA GLY A 144 2.52 -1.00 -9.88
C GLY A 144 1.77 -2.29 -10.22
N TYR A 145 0.78 -2.70 -9.41
CA TYR A 145 0.15 -4.02 -9.55
C TYR A 145 -0.49 -4.22 -10.93
N ALA A 146 -1.09 -3.15 -11.46
CA ALA A 146 -1.67 -3.09 -12.79
C ALA A 146 -0.66 -2.61 -13.87
N PHE A 147 0.58 -3.12 -13.85
CA PHE A 147 1.70 -2.66 -14.68
C PHE A 147 1.43 -2.62 -16.19
N ARG A 148 0.46 -3.40 -16.70
CA ARG A 148 0.02 -3.36 -18.11
C ARG A 148 -0.57 -2.00 -18.51
N GLN A 149 -1.08 -1.24 -17.54
CA GLN A 149 -1.56 0.12 -17.77
C GLN A 149 -0.40 1.11 -17.62
N LYS A 150 -0.10 1.88 -18.68
CA LYS A 150 0.98 2.89 -18.66
C LYS A 150 0.93 3.81 -17.43
N ARG A 151 -0.28 4.18 -17.00
CA ARG A 151 -0.52 5.03 -15.82
C ARG A 151 -0.02 4.40 -14.52
N SER A 152 -0.28 3.10 -14.30
CA SER A 152 0.15 2.39 -13.08
C SER A 152 1.67 2.22 -13.06
N LEU A 153 2.27 1.93 -14.21
CA LEU A 153 3.73 1.81 -14.35
C LEU A 153 4.44 3.15 -14.09
N GLU A 154 3.95 4.23 -14.71
CA GLU A 154 4.48 5.58 -14.49
C GLU A 154 4.34 6.03 -13.04
N ALA A 155 3.19 5.76 -12.40
CA ALA A 155 2.96 6.07 -11.00
C ALA A 155 3.90 5.29 -10.07
N SER A 156 4.09 3.99 -10.30
CA SER A 156 4.99 3.16 -9.51
C SER A 156 6.44 3.65 -9.60
N ILE A 157 6.93 3.93 -10.80
CA ILE A 157 8.31 4.44 -10.99
C ILE A 157 8.50 5.79 -10.30
N LYS A 158 7.56 6.74 -10.48
CA LYS A 158 7.63 8.06 -9.84
C LYS A 158 7.62 7.95 -8.32
N TYR A 159 6.76 7.11 -7.77
CA TYR A 159 6.67 6.88 -6.33
C TYR A 159 7.93 6.21 -5.78
N THR A 160 8.47 5.19 -6.46
CA THR A 160 9.70 4.51 -6.05
C THR A 160 10.89 5.46 -6.01
N ILE A 161 11.08 6.30 -7.03
CA ILE A 161 12.19 7.28 -7.07
C ILE A 161 12.04 8.31 -5.94
N LEU A 162 10.84 8.86 -5.75
CA LEU A 162 10.58 9.85 -4.71
C LEU A 162 10.76 9.26 -3.30
N SER A 163 10.27 8.04 -3.09
CA SER A 163 10.41 7.33 -1.82
C SER A 163 11.86 6.97 -1.52
N ALA A 164 12.63 6.48 -2.50
CA ALA A 164 14.06 6.18 -2.34
C ALA A 164 14.89 7.43 -1.99
N ALA A 165 14.58 8.58 -2.59
CA ALA A 165 15.19 9.84 -2.21
C ALA A 165 14.86 10.21 -0.75
N ALA A 166 13.58 10.11 -0.34
CA ALA A 166 13.16 10.37 1.04
C ALA A 166 13.82 9.44 2.05
N SER A 167 13.95 8.14 1.74
CA SER A 167 14.70 7.17 2.56
C SER A 167 16.17 7.53 2.71
N SER A 168 16.79 8.06 1.66
CA SER A 168 18.20 8.48 1.68
C SER A 168 18.40 9.69 2.60
N PHE A 169 17.50 10.68 2.52
CA PHE A 169 17.49 11.83 3.44
C PHE A 169 17.28 11.39 4.89
N LEU A 170 16.33 10.47 5.13
CA LEU A 170 16.05 9.93 6.46
C LEU A 170 17.27 9.19 7.04
N LEU A 171 17.86 8.27 6.27
CA LEU A 171 19.04 7.49 6.69
C LEU A 171 20.24 8.40 6.97
N PHE A 172 20.48 9.38 6.11
CA PHE A 172 21.55 10.36 6.31
C PHE A 172 21.31 11.21 7.56
N GLY A 173 20.07 11.63 7.82
CA GLY A 173 19.70 12.32 9.06
C GLY A 173 19.98 11.49 10.30
N ILE A 174 19.61 10.20 10.30
CA ILE A 174 19.92 9.26 11.38
C ILE A 174 21.44 9.13 11.59
N ALA A 175 22.21 9.05 10.50
CA ALA A 175 23.66 8.96 10.56
C ALA A 175 24.32 10.19 11.19
N LEU A 176 23.86 11.41 10.85
CA LEU A 176 24.36 12.66 11.44
C LEU A 176 24.04 12.75 12.93
N ILE A 177 22.83 12.36 13.32
CA ILE A 177 22.42 12.34 14.73
C ILE A 177 23.28 11.34 15.51
N TYR A 178 23.51 10.16 14.95
CA TYR A 178 24.36 9.15 15.57
C TYR A 178 25.82 9.62 15.69
N ALA A 179 26.36 10.29 14.66
CA ALA A 179 27.72 10.82 14.68
C ALA A 179 27.94 11.82 15.83
N GLN A 180 26.90 12.60 16.18
CA GLN A 180 26.97 13.57 17.28
C GLN A 180 26.64 12.95 18.65
N SER A 181 25.55 12.19 18.75
CA SER A 181 25.00 11.70 20.03
C SER A 181 25.60 10.37 20.47
N GLY A 182 26.12 9.56 19.53
CA GLY A 182 26.63 8.20 19.79
C GLY A 182 25.54 7.19 20.19
N ASN A 183 24.27 7.58 20.18
CA ASN A 183 23.14 6.73 20.55
C ASN A 183 21.99 6.89 19.54
N LEU A 184 21.18 5.84 19.40
CA LEU A 184 20.06 5.75 18.46
C LEU A 184 18.71 5.51 19.17
N SER A 185 18.71 5.35 20.49
CA SER A 185 17.49 5.25 21.31
C SER A 185 16.81 6.61 21.41
N PHE A 186 15.48 6.63 21.30
CA PHE A 186 14.71 7.86 21.47
C PHE A 186 14.85 8.47 22.87
N GLU A 187 15.00 7.64 23.91
CA GLU A 187 15.20 8.13 25.27
C GLU A 187 16.52 8.89 25.42
N ALA A 188 17.60 8.35 24.85
CA ALA A 188 18.92 8.97 24.88
C ALA A 188 18.93 10.29 24.09
N LEU A 189 18.24 10.32 22.94
CA LEU A 189 18.07 11.53 22.14
C LEU A 189 17.25 12.59 22.89
N GLY A 190 16.19 12.20 23.59
CA GLY A 190 15.38 13.10 24.41
C GLY A 190 16.19 13.79 25.52
N LYS A 191 17.02 13.03 26.24
CA LYS A 191 17.93 13.57 27.26
C LYS A 191 18.98 14.50 26.66
N SER A 192 19.60 14.05 25.58
CA SER A 192 20.59 14.79 24.79
C SER A 192 20.08 16.17 24.34
N LEU A 193 18.81 16.27 23.96
CA LEU A 193 18.18 17.54 23.55
C LEU A 193 17.92 18.50 24.73
N GLY A 194 17.66 17.96 25.92
CA GLY A 194 17.39 18.75 27.14
C GLY A 194 18.64 19.42 27.73
N ASP A 195 19.81 18.81 27.58
CA ASP A 195 21.07 19.28 28.17
C ASP A 195 21.77 20.40 27.37
N GLY A 196 21.09 21.02 26.40
CA GLY A 196 21.60 22.18 25.65
C GLY A 196 22.33 21.87 24.34
N MET A 197 22.43 20.59 23.92
CA MET A 197 22.98 20.21 22.61
C MET A 197 22.14 20.65 21.41
N LEU A 198 20.99 21.30 21.63
CA LEU A 198 20.22 21.95 20.56
C LEU A 198 21.01 23.02 19.80
N HIS A 199 22.14 23.50 20.32
CA HIS A 199 23.00 24.47 19.63
C HIS A 199 24.01 23.81 18.67
N GLU A 200 24.15 22.49 18.70
CA GLU A 200 25.09 21.79 17.83
C GLU A 200 24.54 21.74 16.39
N PRO A 201 25.22 22.39 15.42
CA PRO A 201 24.70 22.53 14.06
C PRO A 201 24.53 21.17 13.36
N LEU A 202 25.33 20.17 13.74
CA LEU A 202 25.26 18.82 13.18
C LEU A 202 23.98 18.08 13.59
N LEU A 203 23.56 18.23 14.85
CA LEU A 203 22.34 17.62 15.38
C LEU A 203 21.10 18.25 14.71
N LEU A 204 21.08 19.58 14.60
CA LEU A 204 20.04 20.33 13.88
C LEU A 204 19.93 19.92 12.42
N ALA A 205 21.07 19.80 11.72
CA ALA A 205 21.09 19.33 10.34
C ALA A 205 20.54 17.90 10.21
N GLY A 206 20.94 17.00 11.12
CA GLY A 206 20.43 15.62 11.16
C GLY A 206 18.92 15.56 11.40
N LEU A 207 18.41 16.30 12.39
CA LEU A 207 16.97 16.42 12.66
C LEU A 207 16.22 17.00 11.46
N GLY A 208 16.74 18.06 10.82
CA GLY A 208 16.16 18.66 9.63
C GLY A 208 16.04 17.66 8.48
N MET A 209 17.09 16.88 8.21
CA MET A 209 17.10 15.85 7.17
C MET A 209 16.11 14.71 7.47
N MET A 210 15.97 14.31 8.75
CA MET A 210 14.94 13.35 9.14
C MET A 210 13.52 13.90 8.93
N ILE A 211 13.26 15.16 9.29
CA ILE A 211 11.96 15.80 9.08
C ILE A 211 11.63 15.85 7.59
N VAL A 212 12.59 16.17 6.73
CA VAL A 212 12.42 16.13 5.27
C VAL A 212 12.04 14.72 4.83
N GLY A 213 12.78 13.69 5.25
CA GLY A 213 12.50 12.30 4.90
C GLY A 213 11.13 11.80 5.36
N LEU A 214 10.74 12.10 6.61
CA LEU A 214 9.43 11.75 7.17
C LEU A 214 8.29 12.53 6.50
N GLY A 215 8.50 13.83 6.27
CA GLY A 215 7.54 14.72 5.62
C GLY A 215 7.24 14.27 4.19
N PHE A 216 8.24 13.86 3.43
CA PHE A 216 8.02 13.29 2.09
C PHE A 216 7.16 12.02 2.14
N LYS A 217 7.36 11.15 3.12
CA LYS A 217 6.59 9.90 3.25
C LYS A 217 5.13 10.14 3.64
N THR A 218 4.85 11.06 4.56
CA THR A 218 3.47 11.42 4.93
C THR A 218 2.75 12.16 3.81
N LEU A 219 3.45 13.04 3.07
CA LEU A 219 2.89 13.80 1.96
C LEU A 219 2.66 12.93 0.70
N SER A 220 3.50 11.91 0.48
CA SER A 220 3.36 11.03 -0.69
C SER A 220 2.11 10.13 -0.63
N GLY A 221 1.50 9.94 0.55
CA GLY A 221 0.16 9.35 0.65
C GLY A 221 -0.93 10.21 -0.01
N ALA A 222 -0.64 11.49 -0.26
CA ALA A 222 -1.47 12.44 -0.97
C ALA A 222 -0.95 12.74 -2.39
N VAL A 223 -0.20 11.81 -3.02
CA VAL A 223 0.18 11.96 -4.43
C VAL A 223 -1.09 12.21 -5.24
N PRO A 224 -1.24 13.41 -5.84
CA PRO A 224 -2.42 13.71 -6.62
C PRO A 224 -2.50 12.70 -7.76
N PRO A 225 -3.71 12.16 -8.04
CA PRO A 225 -3.88 11.24 -9.15
C PRO A 225 -3.29 11.88 -10.40
N VAL A 226 -2.38 11.17 -11.07
CA VAL A 226 -1.74 11.63 -12.32
C VAL A 226 -2.83 12.27 -13.19
N ASP A 227 -2.72 13.59 -13.38
CA ASP A 227 -3.75 14.40 -14.02
C ASP A 227 -3.79 14.03 -15.50
N ALA A 228 -4.84 13.32 -15.90
CA ALA A 228 -5.04 12.83 -17.26
C ALA A 228 -5.17 13.97 -18.28
N ARG A 229 -5.39 15.21 -17.84
CA ARG A 229 -5.51 16.38 -18.71
C ARG A 229 -4.19 16.91 -19.27
N ARG A 230 -3.03 16.41 -18.81
CA ARG A 230 -1.71 16.81 -19.32
C ARG A 230 -1.08 15.81 -20.31
N LEU A 231 -1.75 14.71 -20.63
CA LEU A 231 -1.27 13.79 -21.67
C LEU A 231 -1.67 14.30 -23.06
N PRO A 232 -0.71 14.54 -23.98
CA PRO A 232 -1.04 14.88 -25.36
C PRO A 232 -1.78 13.69 -25.99
N GLY A 233 -3.06 13.89 -26.34
CA GLY A 233 -3.89 12.89 -27.03
C GLY A 233 -5.18 12.46 -26.33
N CYS A 234 -5.48 12.97 -25.14
CA CYS A 234 -6.78 12.78 -24.47
C CYS A 234 -7.45 14.11 -24.16
N SER A 235 -7.51 15.00 -25.15
CA SER A 235 -8.48 16.10 -25.13
C SER A 235 -9.77 15.58 -25.72
N GLY A 236 -10.88 15.69 -24.98
CA GLY A 236 -12.20 15.27 -25.43
C GLY A 236 -12.59 15.99 -26.71
N ALA A 237 -12.33 15.34 -27.85
CA ALA A 237 -12.92 15.70 -29.12
C ALA A 237 -13.96 14.62 -29.43
N GLY A 238 -15.22 14.89 -29.10
CA GLY A 238 -16.32 14.16 -29.71
C GLY A 238 -16.27 14.43 -31.21
N LEU A 239 -15.68 13.51 -31.98
CA LEU A 239 -15.73 13.58 -33.44
C LEU A 239 -17.15 13.16 -33.85
N HIS A 240 -17.98 14.12 -34.21
CA HIS A 240 -19.20 13.87 -34.97
C HIS A 240 -18.79 13.48 -36.39
N LEU A 241 -18.75 12.19 -36.71
CA LEU A 241 -18.64 11.72 -38.08
C LEU A 241 -20.02 11.91 -38.76
N PRO A 242 -20.07 12.45 -39.99
CA PRO A 242 -21.33 12.63 -40.71
C PRO A 242 -21.84 11.24 -41.13
N GLY A 243 -22.81 10.71 -40.39
CA GLY A 243 -23.45 9.42 -40.69
C GLY A 243 -23.85 8.55 -39.51
N ASP A 244 -23.44 8.86 -38.28
CA ASP A 244 -23.74 8.00 -37.12
C ASP A 244 -25.04 8.41 -36.39
N SER A 245 -26.00 7.49 -36.36
CA SER A 245 -27.15 7.52 -35.45
C SER A 245 -26.69 7.58 -33.99
N GLU A 246 -27.39 8.34 -33.14
CA GLU A 246 -27.06 8.69 -31.73
C GLU A 246 -26.64 7.54 -30.79
N GLN A 247 -26.78 6.28 -31.22
CA GLN A 247 -26.66 5.09 -30.40
C GLN A 247 -25.25 4.47 -30.37
N ASN A 248 -24.31 4.92 -31.21
CA ASN A 248 -22.99 4.28 -31.35
C ASN A 248 -21.82 5.22 -30.99
N ARG A 249 -21.83 5.72 -29.74
CA ARG A 249 -20.71 6.53 -29.23
C ARG A 249 -19.52 5.62 -28.87
N TYR A 250 -18.46 5.68 -29.66
CA TYR A 250 -17.16 5.09 -29.32
C TYR A 250 -16.24 6.14 -28.70
N LEU A 251 -15.63 5.80 -27.56
CA LEU A 251 -14.49 6.54 -27.03
C LEU A 251 -13.22 5.97 -27.67
N ARG A 252 -12.51 6.79 -28.46
CA ARG A 252 -11.18 6.44 -28.96
C ARG A 252 -10.16 6.70 -27.86
N CYS A 253 -9.64 5.63 -27.24
CA CYS A 253 -8.46 5.69 -26.39
C CYS A 253 -7.33 4.90 -27.10
N GLY A 254 -6.59 5.56 -27.98
CA GLY A 254 -5.57 4.89 -28.82
C GLY A 254 -6.18 3.93 -29.86
N ASP A 255 -5.42 2.90 -30.24
CA ASP A 255 -5.79 1.91 -31.28
C ASP A 255 -6.84 0.87 -30.85
N ALA A 256 -7.46 1.05 -29.68
CA ALA A 256 -8.53 0.18 -29.20
C ALA A 256 -9.85 0.95 -29.08
N SER A 257 -10.88 0.45 -29.77
CA SER A 257 -12.27 0.91 -29.65
C SER A 257 -12.99 0.07 -28.59
N VAL A 258 -13.50 0.74 -27.54
CA VAL A 258 -14.36 0.11 -26.52
C VAL A 258 -15.79 0.65 -26.68
N PRO A 259 -16.80 -0.22 -26.84
CA PRO A 259 -18.19 0.21 -26.97
C PRO A 259 -18.74 0.72 -25.63
N VAL A 260 -19.37 1.90 -25.66
CA VAL A 260 -20.09 2.44 -24.50
C VAL A 260 -21.45 1.75 -24.41
N ARG A 261 -21.63 0.83 -23.45
CA ARG A 261 -22.95 0.27 -23.13
C ARG A 261 -23.79 1.34 -22.42
N THR A 262 -24.58 2.08 -23.18
CA THR A 262 -25.61 2.98 -22.65
C THR A 262 -26.79 2.14 -22.14
N GLY A 263 -26.81 1.84 -20.84
CA GLY A 263 -27.97 1.24 -20.19
C GLY A 263 -29.14 2.22 -20.18
N ARG A 264 -30.26 1.88 -20.83
CA ARG A 264 -31.53 2.60 -20.64
C ARG A 264 -32.74 1.66 -20.68
N ARG A 265 -33.38 1.56 -19.51
CA ARG A 265 -34.78 1.23 -19.19
C ARG A 265 -35.67 0.84 -20.39
N GLU A 266 -36.09 -0.42 -20.43
CA GLU A 266 -37.24 -0.84 -21.22
C GLU A 266 -38.53 -0.24 -20.64
N ARG A 267 -39.17 0.65 -21.40
CA ARG A 267 -40.60 0.96 -21.34
C ARG A 267 -41.19 0.62 -22.71
N SER A 268 -42.35 -0.02 -22.66
CA SER A 268 -43.28 -0.40 -23.74
C SER A 268 -43.32 0.47 -24.99
N GLY A 269 -43.50 -0.15 -26.16
CA GLY A 269 -44.01 0.52 -27.36
C GLY A 269 -43.98 -0.38 -28.60
N SER A 270 -45.16 -0.77 -29.11
CA SER A 270 -45.35 -1.59 -30.31
C SER A 270 -45.16 -0.80 -31.61
N CYS A 271 -44.59 -1.42 -32.64
CA CYS A 271 -44.83 -1.18 -34.08
C CYS A 271 -43.94 -2.19 -34.85
N GLY A 272 -44.35 -2.98 -35.84
CA GLY A 272 -45.47 -2.87 -36.77
C GLY A 272 -44.94 -2.67 -38.19
N SER A 273 -44.79 -3.78 -38.94
CA SER A 273 -44.81 -3.88 -40.41
C SER A 273 -43.77 -3.14 -41.28
N GLY A 274 -43.17 -3.86 -42.24
CA GLY A 274 -42.95 -3.30 -43.59
C GLY A 274 -41.55 -3.32 -44.19
N TYR A 275 -41.28 -4.36 -44.97
CA TYR A 275 -40.59 -4.36 -46.28
C TYR A 275 -39.08 -4.10 -46.43
N HIS A 276 -38.53 -4.94 -47.32
CA HIS A 276 -37.38 -4.75 -48.24
C HIS A 276 -35.94 -5.02 -47.76
N CYS A 277 -35.61 -6.31 -47.77
CA CYS A 277 -34.60 -6.93 -48.66
C CYS A 277 -33.70 -5.98 -49.47
N LEU A 278 -32.40 -5.90 -49.12
CA LEU A 278 -31.35 -5.80 -50.15
C LEU A 278 -30.09 -6.54 -49.70
N ARG A 279 -29.91 -7.69 -50.35
CA ARG A 279 -28.75 -8.56 -50.35
C ARG A 279 -27.74 -7.96 -51.35
N LEU A 280 -26.54 -7.58 -50.91
CA LEU A 280 -25.44 -7.31 -51.83
C LEU A 280 -24.20 -8.08 -51.37
N HIS A 281 -23.86 -9.04 -52.21
CA HIS A 281 -22.66 -9.88 -52.19
C HIS A 281 -21.45 -9.11 -52.72
N HIS A 282 -20.28 -9.54 -52.26
CA HIS A 282 -19.00 -9.62 -52.98
C HIS A 282 -17.95 -8.47 -52.96
N LEU A 283 -16.77 -8.89 -52.48
CA LEU A 283 -15.42 -8.79 -53.08
C LEU A 283 -14.78 -7.40 -53.22
N ARG A 284 -13.87 -7.07 -52.29
CA ARG A 284 -12.40 -7.24 -52.42
C ARG A 284 -11.73 -6.90 -51.11
#